data_AF-A0A377BHW6-F1
#
_entry.id   AF-A0A377BHW6-F1
#
_cell.length_a   1.000
_cell.length_b   1.000
_cell.length_c   1.000
_cell.angle_alpha   90.00
_cell.angle_beta   90.00
_cell.angle_gamma   90.00
#
_symmetry.space_group_name_H-M   'P 1'
#
loop_
_entity.id
_entity.type
_entity.pdbx_description
1 polymer ?
#
loop_
_entity_poly.entity_id
_entity_poly.type
_entity_poly.pdbx_seq_one_letter_code
_entity_poly.pdbx_strand_id
1 'polypeptide(L)'
;MIRRFDETGHSQIMVEPVADVTAYGVVDCKGVELAPGESVPMVGVVEKPKADVAPSNLAIVGRYVLSADIWPLLAKTPPGAGDEIQLTDAIDMLIEKETVEAYHMKGKSHDCGNKLGYMQAFVEYGIRHNTLGTEFKAWLEEEMGIKK
;
A
#
# COMPACT_ATOMS: atom_id res chain seq x y z
N MET A 1 6.22 -10.15 5.89
CA MET A 1 7.26 -9.27 5.32
C MET A 1 8.64 -9.55 5.88
N ILE A 2 9.08 -8.98 7.03
CA ILE A 2 10.47 -9.14 7.52
C ILE A 2 10.90 -10.61 7.57
N ARG A 3 10.14 -11.46 8.26
CA ARG A 3 10.41 -12.91 8.30
C ARG A 3 10.52 -13.56 6.91
N ARG A 4 9.67 -13.15 5.97
CA ARG A 4 9.68 -13.69 4.60
C ARG A 4 10.96 -13.25 3.87
N PHE A 5 11.35 -12.00 4.01
CA PHE A 5 12.61 -11.48 3.48
C PHE A 5 13.82 -12.20 4.09
N ASP A 6 13.82 -12.45 5.41
CA ASP A 6 14.91 -13.19 6.07
C ASP A 6 15.01 -14.65 5.57
N GLU A 7 13.88 -15.26 5.20
CA GLU A 7 13.81 -16.63 4.69
C GLU A 7 14.19 -16.76 3.20
N THR A 8 13.86 -15.77 2.37
CA THR A 8 14.01 -15.87 0.89
C THR A 8 15.04 -14.92 0.30
N GLY A 9 15.37 -13.84 0.99
CA GLY A 9 16.12 -12.70 0.44
C GLY A 9 15.33 -11.86 -0.57
N HIS A 10 14.10 -12.24 -0.92
CA HIS A 10 13.28 -11.52 -1.90
C HIS A 10 12.70 -10.26 -1.28
N SER A 11 12.93 -9.12 -1.92
CA SER A 11 12.33 -7.84 -1.53
C SER A 11 10.81 -7.96 -1.39
N GLN A 12 10.23 -7.33 -0.37
CA GLN A 12 8.81 -7.42 0.01
C GLN A 12 8.14 -6.06 -0.11
N ILE A 13 7.07 -5.98 -0.89
CA ILE A 13 6.29 -4.75 -1.09
C ILE A 13 4.88 -4.98 -0.54
N MET A 14 4.45 -4.18 0.45
CA MET A 14 3.11 -4.33 1.01
C MET A 14 2.05 -3.77 0.06
N VAL A 15 1.05 -4.58 -0.25
CA VAL A 15 -0.08 -4.21 -1.10
C VAL A 15 -1.43 -4.48 -0.43
N GLU A 16 -2.44 -3.74 -0.87
CA GLU A 16 -3.84 -3.99 -0.54
C GLU A 16 -4.74 -3.75 -1.76
N PRO A 17 -5.88 -4.44 -1.86
CA PRO A 17 -6.85 -4.18 -2.92
C PRO A 17 -7.55 -2.84 -2.69
N VAL A 18 -7.59 -1.98 -3.72
CA VAL A 18 -8.29 -0.69 -3.70
C VAL A 18 -9.33 -0.59 -4.81
N ALA A 19 -10.36 0.23 -4.58
CA ALA A 19 -11.38 0.52 -5.60
C ALA A 19 -10.90 1.55 -6.64
N ASP A 20 -10.08 2.51 -6.22
CA ASP A 20 -9.46 3.51 -7.09
C ASP A 20 -7.95 3.35 -7.05
N VAL A 21 -7.39 2.93 -8.19
CA VAL A 21 -5.97 2.65 -8.38
C VAL A 21 -5.16 3.87 -8.84
N THR A 22 -5.84 4.95 -9.26
CA THR A 22 -5.18 6.07 -9.96
C THR A 22 -4.30 6.93 -9.06
N ALA A 23 -4.49 6.84 -7.75
CA ALA A 23 -3.73 7.58 -6.75
C ALA A 23 -2.46 6.86 -6.27
N TYR A 24 -2.23 5.61 -6.69
CA TYR A 24 -1.22 4.73 -6.07
C TYR A 24 -0.29 4.07 -7.10
N GLY A 25 0.85 3.56 -6.63
CA GLY A 25 1.62 2.57 -7.35
C GLY A 25 0.91 1.23 -7.33
N VAL A 26 0.75 0.59 -8.50
CA VAL A 26 0.00 -0.67 -8.67
C VAL A 26 0.92 -1.76 -9.15
N VAL A 27 0.87 -2.92 -8.50
CA VAL A 27 1.73 -4.06 -8.82
C VAL A 27 1.11 -4.99 -9.85
N ASP A 28 1.93 -5.60 -10.70
CA ASP A 28 1.53 -6.70 -11.58
C ASP A 28 1.97 -8.04 -10.97
N CYS A 29 1.00 -8.90 -10.64
CA CYS A 29 1.22 -10.26 -10.16
C CYS A 29 0.73 -11.32 -11.18
N LYS A 30 0.60 -10.96 -12.47
CA LYS A 30 0.08 -11.81 -13.57
C LYS A 30 -1.26 -12.48 -13.27
N GLY A 31 -2.13 -11.79 -12.54
CA GLY A 31 -3.45 -12.31 -12.16
C GLY A 31 -3.43 -13.42 -11.10
N VAL A 32 -2.31 -13.64 -10.42
CA VAL A 32 -2.24 -14.56 -9.27
C VAL A 32 -3.10 -14.01 -8.13
N GLU A 33 -4.03 -14.83 -7.64
CA GLU A 33 -4.79 -14.51 -6.44
C GLU A 33 -3.87 -14.50 -5.22
N LEU A 34 -3.98 -13.45 -4.41
CA LEU A 34 -3.11 -13.23 -3.25
C LEU A 34 -3.97 -13.10 -2.00
N ALA A 35 -3.89 -14.06 -1.08
CA ALA A 35 -4.66 -13.99 0.17
C ALA A 35 -3.97 -13.10 1.22
N PRO A 36 -4.73 -12.51 2.18
CA PRO A 36 -4.15 -11.68 3.23
C PRO A 36 -3.05 -12.41 4.03
N GLY A 37 -1.86 -11.83 4.04
CA GLY A 37 -0.67 -12.38 4.72
C GLY A 37 0.24 -13.25 3.87
N GLU A 38 -0.12 -13.49 2.63
CA GLU A 38 0.71 -14.23 1.69
C GLU A 38 1.64 -13.30 0.92
N SER A 39 2.60 -13.91 0.22
CA SER A 39 3.54 -13.22 -0.66
C SER A 39 3.64 -13.98 -1.96
N VAL A 40 3.50 -13.26 -3.07
CA VAL A 40 3.67 -13.83 -4.42
C VAL A 40 4.66 -12.99 -5.20
N PRO A 41 5.44 -13.59 -6.12
CA PRO A 41 6.28 -12.83 -7.02
C PRO A 41 5.48 -11.80 -7.81
N MET A 42 5.99 -10.59 -7.89
CA MET A 42 5.48 -9.54 -8.80
C MET A 42 6.42 -9.40 -10.00
N VAL A 43 5.87 -8.96 -11.13
CA VAL A 43 6.59 -8.88 -12.41
C VAL A 43 6.68 -7.46 -12.96
N GLY A 44 6.11 -6.50 -12.26
CA GLY A 44 6.20 -5.09 -12.60
C GLY A 44 5.44 -4.22 -11.61
N VAL A 45 5.70 -2.92 -11.68
CA VAL A 45 5.00 -1.90 -10.90
C VAL A 45 4.78 -0.67 -11.77
N VAL A 46 3.59 -0.07 -11.69
CA VAL A 46 3.26 1.16 -12.43
C VAL A 46 2.82 2.23 -11.44
N GLU A 47 3.49 3.38 -11.44
CA GLU A 47 3.13 4.52 -10.59
C GLU A 47 1.94 5.28 -11.20
N LYS A 48 0.86 5.43 -10.42
CA LYS A 48 -0.35 6.20 -10.76
C LYS A 48 -0.89 5.89 -12.16
N PRO A 49 -1.21 4.61 -12.47
CA PRO A 49 -1.73 4.24 -13.76
C PRO A 49 -3.11 4.87 -14.00
N LYS A 50 -3.50 5.00 -15.27
CA LYS A 50 -4.90 5.20 -15.61
C LYS A 50 -5.68 3.92 -15.29
N ALA A 51 -6.96 4.06 -14.94
CA ALA A 51 -7.80 2.93 -14.53
C ALA A 51 -7.92 1.82 -15.60
N ASP A 52 -7.82 2.17 -16.88
CA ASP A 52 -7.93 1.25 -18.03
C ASP A 52 -6.64 0.48 -18.34
N VAL A 53 -5.50 0.91 -17.78
CA VAL A 53 -4.18 0.28 -18.01
C VAL A 53 -3.57 -0.30 -16.73
N ALA A 54 -4.27 -0.23 -15.60
CA ALA A 54 -3.79 -0.77 -14.34
C ALA A 54 -3.64 -2.30 -14.43
N PRO A 55 -2.48 -2.86 -14.07
CA PRO A 55 -2.23 -4.30 -14.21
C PRO A 55 -2.99 -5.15 -13.19
N SER A 56 -3.41 -4.55 -12.08
CA SER A 56 -4.25 -5.17 -11.04
C SER A 56 -4.99 -4.09 -10.23
N ASN A 57 -5.68 -4.49 -9.17
CA ASN A 57 -6.21 -3.58 -8.15
C ASN A 57 -5.36 -3.55 -6.86
N LEU A 58 -4.15 -4.15 -6.88
CA LEU A 58 -3.26 -4.21 -5.73
C LEU A 58 -2.38 -2.95 -5.66
N ALA A 59 -2.75 -2.03 -4.79
CA ALA A 59 -2.04 -0.78 -4.57
C ALA A 59 -0.99 -0.92 -3.47
N ILE A 60 0.13 -0.20 -3.62
CA ILE A 60 1.22 -0.15 -2.64
C ILE A 60 0.79 0.69 -1.43
N VAL A 61 0.89 0.09 -0.23
CA VAL A 61 0.49 0.71 1.05
C VAL A 61 1.59 1.63 1.62
N GLY A 62 2.81 1.54 1.08
CA GLY A 62 3.96 2.31 1.58
C GLY A 62 4.71 1.62 2.71
N ARG A 63 4.85 0.29 2.65
CA ARG A 63 5.74 -0.49 3.51
C ARG A 63 6.60 -1.39 2.64
N TYR A 64 7.90 -1.37 2.87
CA TYR A 64 8.90 -1.99 2.01
C TYR A 64 9.96 -2.69 2.88
N VAL A 65 10.38 -3.88 2.45
CA VAL A 65 11.64 -4.51 2.89
C VAL A 65 12.43 -4.78 1.62
N LEU A 66 13.56 -4.10 1.44
CA LEU A 66 14.27 -4.08 0.15
C LEU A 66 15.66 -4.69 0.30
N SER A 67 16.04 -5.49 -0.68
CA SER A 67 17.41 -5.94 -0.87
C SER A 67 18.35 -4.73 -1.07
N ALA A 68 19.59 -4.86 -0.62
CA ALA A 68 20.62 -3.84 -0.82
C ALA A 68 20.93 -3.59 -2.31
N ASP A 69 20.57 -4.53 -3.18
CA ASP A 69 20.73 -4.41 -4.63
C ASP A 69 19.91 -3.26 -5.24
N ILE A 70 18.95 -2.70 -4.50
CA ILE A 70 18.23 -1.50 -4.90
C ILE A 70 19.10 -0.23 -4.88
N TRP A 71 20.11 -0.14 -4.02
CA TRP A 71 20.92 1.08 -3.88
C TRP A 71 21.57 1.57 -5.17
N PRO A 72 22.29 0.73 -5.95
CA PRO A 72 22.84 1.16 -7.23
C PRO A 72 21.76 1.46 -8.28
N LEU A 73 20.55 0.90 -8.14
CA LEU A 73 19.43 1.18 -9.04
C LEU A 73 18.84 2.57 -8.75
N LEU A 74 18.58 2.85 -7.48
CA LEU A 74 18.05 4.14 -7.02
C LEU A 74 18.98 5.29 -7.39
N ALA A 75 20.30 5.09 -7.29
CA ALA A 75 21.30 6.11 -7.65
C ALA A 75 21.29 6.52 -9.13
N LYS A 76 20.78 5.66 -10.03
CA LYS A 76 20.68 5.94 -11.47
C LYS A 76 19.24 6.17 -11.95
N THR A 77 18.25 6.11 -11.05
CA THR A 77 16.84 6.31 -11.40
C THR A 77 16.65 7.75 -11.90
N PRO A 78 16.19 7.95 -13.15
CA PRO A 78 15.88 9.28 -13.66
C PRO A 78 14.61 9.83 -12.99
N PRO A 79 14.37 11.15 -13.06
CA PRO A 79 13.07 11.72 -12.73
C PRO A 79 11.95 11.08 -13.57
N GLY A 80 10.86 10.71 -12.92
CA GLY A 80 9.69 10.05 -13.50
C GLY A 80 8.42 10.90 -13.33
N ALA A 81 7.37 10.30 -12.78
CA ALA A 81 6.11 10.99 -12.53
C ALA A 81 6.32 12.23 -11.65
N GLY A 82 5.83 13.39 -12.12
CA GLY A 82 5.93 14.65 -11.38
C GLY A 82 7.31 15.30 -11.36
N ASP A 83 8.24 14.89 -12.23
CA ASP A 83 9.65 15.36 -12.23
C ASP A 83 10.40 15.00 -10.93
N GLU A 84 10.01 13.89 -10.30
CA GLU A 84 10.57 13.36 -9.06
C GLU A 84 11.27 12.02 -9.29
N ILE A 85 12.30 11.73 -8.49
CA ILE A 85 12.95 10.41 -8.48
C ILE A 85 12.06 9.44 -7.70
N GLN A 86 11.40 8.52 -8.40
CA GLN A 86 10.44 7.61 -7.79
C GLN A 86 11.08 6.30 -7.32
N LEU A 87 10.70 5.86 -6.12
CA LEU A 87 11.13 4.56 -5.60
C LEU A 87 10.54 3.39 -6.42
N THR A 88 9.34 3.55 -6.97
CA THR A 88 8.68 2.54 -7.82
C THR A 88 9.51 2.21 -9.05
N ASP A 89 10.11 3.21 -9.69
CA ASP A 89 10.92 3.02 -10.90
C ASP A 89 12.21 2.26 -10.57
N ALA A 90 12.78 2.49 -9.37
CA ALA A 90 13.92 1.71 -8.87
C ALA A 90 13.53 0.25 -8.55
N ILE A 91 12.33 0.03 -8.02
CA ILE A 91 11.79 -1.31 -7.77
C ILE A 91 11.52 -2.04 -9.09
N ASP A 92 11.01 -1.36 -10.10
CA ASP A 92 10.78 -1.94 -11.43
C ASP A 92 12.10 -2.42 -12.06
N MET A 93 13.16 -1.60 -11.97
CA MET A 93 14.51 -2.05 -12.33
C MET A 93 15.06 -3.21 -11.48
N LEU A 94 14.60 -3.35 -10.23
CA LEU A 94 15.02 -4.43 -9.34
C LEU A 94 14.35 -5.75 -9.74
N ILE A 95 13.09 -5.70 -10.16
CA ILE A 95 12.32 -6.85 -10.66
C ILE A 95 12.98 -7.48 -11.88
N GLU A 96 13.64 -6.69 -12.73
CA GLU A 96 14.40 -7.21 -13.87
C GLU A 96 15.64 -8.02 -13.45
N LYS A 97 16.14 -7.82 -12.23
CA LYS A 97 17.39 -8.42 -11.73
C LYS A 97 17.18 -9.56 -10.76
N GLU A 98 16.20 -9.45 -9.88
CA GLU A 98 15.92 -10.41 -8.81
C GLU A 98 14.42 -10.57 -8.57
N THR A 99 14.05 -11.57 -7.76
CA THR A 99 12.66 -11.75 -7.39
C THR A 99 12.26 -10.72 -6.33
N VAL A 100 11.20 -9.96 -6.64
CA VAL A 100 10.48 -9.11 -5.69
C VAL A 100 9.09 -9.72 -5.48
N GLU A 101 8.61 -9.71 -4.25
CA GLU A 101 7.31 -10.26 -3.88
C GLU A 101 6.35 -9.17 -3.40
N ALA A 102 5.11 -9.22 -3.87
CA ALA A 102 4.00 -8.47 -3.31
C ALA A 102 3.44 -9.22 -2.09
N TYR A 103 3.41 -8.54 -0.94
CA TYR A 103 2.86 -9.04 0.32
C TYR A 103 1.48 -8.42 0.57
N HIS A 104 0.43 -9.23 0.68
CA HIS A 104 -0.90 -8.70 0.97
C HIS A 104 -1.04 -8.40 2.46
N MET A 105 -1.31 -7.12 2.77
CA MET A 105 -1.54 -6.66 4.12
C MET A 105 -2.66 -7.45 4.83
N LYS A 106 -2.47 -7.74 6.12
CA LYS A 106 -3.56 -8.18 6.99
C LYS A 106 -4.15 -6.99 7.72
N GLY A 107 -5.48 -6.88 7.74
CA GLY A 107 -6.19 -5.79 8.38
C GLY A 107 -6.53 -4.68 7.40
N LYS A 108 -6.49 -3.44 7.88
CA LYS A 108 -6.94 -2.26 7.14
C LYS A 108 -5.91 -1.13 7.31
N SER A 109 -5.67 -0.38 6.24
CA SER A 109 -4.84 0.83 6.25
C SER A 109 -5.71 2.07 6.37
N HIS A 110 -5.05 3.19 6.65
CA HIS A 110 -5.67 4.51 6.56
C HIS A 110 -4.72 5.43 5.82
N ASP A 111 -5.14 5.93 4.67
CA ASP A 111 -4.43 7.00 3.99
C ASP A 111 -4.78 8.35 4.65
N CYS A 112 -3.89 8.79 5.53
CA CYS A 112 -3.98 10.11 6.18
C CYS A 112 -3.37 11.23 5.33
N GLY A 113 -2.85 10.94 4.13
CA GLY A 113 -2.37 11.94 3.18
C GLY A 113 -3.51 12.68 2.48
N ASN A 114 -4.69 12.05 2.38
CA ASN A 114 -5.90 12.67 1.86
C ASN A 114 -6.86 13.11 2.98
N LYS A 115 -7.56 14.24 2.80
CA LYS A 115 -8.39 14.85 3.86
C LYS A 115 -9.54 13.95 4.33
N LEU A 116 -10.20 13.25 3.41
CA LEU A 116 -11.33 12.38 3.75
C LEU A 116 -10.86 11.14 4.53
N GLY A 117 -9.79 10.51 4.08
CA GLY A 117 -9.16 9.36 4.72
C GLY A 117 -8.63 9.71 6.11
N TYR A 118 -8.06 10.90 6.28
CA TYR A 118 -7.72 11.43 7.60
C TYR A 118 -8.94 11.55 8.52
N MET A 119 -10.06 12.12 8.04
CA MET A 119 -11.29 12.25 8.83
C MET A 119 -11.87 10.88 9.21
N GLN A 120 -11.87 9.93 8.28
CA GLN A 120 -12.31 8.56 8.53
C GLN A 120 -11.44 7.86 9.59
N ALA A 121 -10.11 8.00 9.47
CA ALA A 121 -9.17 7.49 10.47
C ALA A 121 -9.42 8.12 11.84
N PHE A 122 -9.63 9.43 11.90
CA PHE A 122 -9.92 10.14 13.14
C PHE A 122 -11.17 9.58 13.83
N VAL A 123 -12.26 9.38 13.09
CA VAL A 123 -13.49 8.79 13.64
C VAL A 123 -13.27 7.35 14.09
N GLU A 124 -12.67 6.50 13.25
CA GLU A 124 -12.49 5.07 13.54
C GLU A 124 -11.60 4.83 14.77
N TYR A 125 -10.57 5.66 14.96
CA TYR A 125 -9.74 5.61 16.16
C TYR A 125 -10.41 6.29 17.36
N GLY A 126 -11.16 7.38 17.13
CA GLY A 126 -11.89 8.10 18.17
C GLY A 126 -12.91 7.21 18.88
N ILE A 127 -13.72 6.46 18.14
CA ILE A 127 -14.78 5.59 18.72
C ILE A 127 -14.23 4.42 19.56
N ARG A 128 -12.98 4.03 19.34
CA ARG A 128 -12.30 2.96 20.09
C ARG A 128 -11.23 3.48 21.05
N HIS A 129 -11.19 4.80 21.28
CA HIS A 129 -10.24 5.42 22.18
C HIS A 129 -10.45 4.92 23.62
N ASN A 130 -9.37 4.54 24.30
CA ASN A 130 -9.44 3.88 25.61
C ASN A 130 -10.13 4.71 26.71
N THR A 131 -10.11 6.03 26.60
CA THR A 131 -10.72 6.94 27.60
C THR A 131 -11.93 7.72 27.08
N LEU A 132 -12.01 7.96 25.76
CA LEU A 132 -12.99 8.87 25.16
C LEU A 132 -13.95 8.15 24.20
N GLY A 133 -13.70 6.88 23.88
CA GLY A 133 -14.44 6.18 22.83
C GLY A 133 -15.92 6.02 23.15
N THR A 134 -16.26 5.74 24.42
CA THR A 134 -17.65 5.62 24.87
C THR A 134 -18.42 6.94 24.72
N GLU A 135 -17.85 8.05 25.20
CA GLU A 135 -18.48 9.38 25.11
C GLU A 135 -18.56 9.86 23.65
N PHE A 136 -17.48 9.70 22.89
CA PHE A 136 -17.42 10.10 21.48
C PHE A 136 -18.40 9.32 20.61
N LYS A 137 -18.53 8.01 20.84
CA LYS A 137 -19.52 7.18 20.13
C LYS A 137 -20.95 7.58 20.48
N ALA A 138 -21.24 7.86 21.76
CA ALA A 138 -22.57 8.30 22.18
C ALA A 138 -22.98 9.63 21.52
N TRP A 139 -22.07 10.60 21.49
CA TRP A 139 -22.28 11.87 20.80
C TRP A 139 -22.50 11.68 19.28
N LEU A 140 -21.71 10.84 18.61
CA LEU A 140 -21.91 10.54 17.19
C LEU A 140 -23.28 9.89 16.87
N GLU A 141 -23.76 8.98 17.72
CA GLU A 141 -25.07 8.34 17.53
C GLU A 141 -26.24 9.34 17.67
N GLU A 142 -26.08 10.34 18.54
CA GLU A 142 -27.04 11.44 18.71
C GLU A 142 -27.05 12.37 17.48
N GLU A 143 -25.88 12.84 17.03
CA GLU A 143 -25.76 13.72 15.84
C GLU A 143 -26.26 13.05 14.56
N MET A 144 -26.05 11.74 14.41
CA MET A 144 -26.49 10.97 13.24
C MET A 144 -27.96 10.54 13.32
N GLY A 145 -28.67 10.85 14.42
CA GLY A 145 -30.08 10.48 14.60
C GLY A 145 -30.33 8.98 14.71
N ILE A 146 -29.31 8.20 15.12
CA ILE A 146 -29.36 6.73 15.23
C ILE A 146 -30.06 6.32 16.54
N LYS A 147 -30.02 7.17 17.57
CA LYS A 147 -30.81 7.02 18.80
C LYS A 147 -32.07 7.91 18.73
N LYS A 148 -33.24 7.27 18.75
CA LYS A 148 -34.49 7.85 19.24
C LYS A 148 -34.83 7.24 20.60
#